data_AF-A0A821PUF4-F1
#
_entry.id   AF-A0A821PUF4-F1
#
_cell.length_a   1.000
_cell.length_b   1.000
_cell.length_c   1.000
_cell.angle_alpha   90.00
_cell.angle_beta   90.00
_cell.angle_gamma   90.00
#
_symmetry.space_group_name_H-M   'P 1'
#
loop_
_entity.id
_entity.type
_entity.pdbx_description
1 polymer ?
#
loop_
_entity_poly.entity_id
_entity_poly.type
_entity_poly.pdbx_seq_one_letter_code
_entity_poly.pdbx_strand_id
1 'polypeptide(L)'
;QPVVNEIKRQRPSFGTRGIKLLHDNRKPHVHKAVCDYLESEDITIVPHPPNSPDLAPCDFWLFDFVKQNIGDQDDAESLNDAITIFMYSLDPEEYRKTFDKWVERMQLCVDNNGEYFEDLMK
;
A
#
# COMPACT_ATOMS: atom_id res chain seq x y z
N GLN A 1 -12.37 -11.95 -7.49
CA GLN A 1 -11.31 -12.39 -8.43
C GLN A 1 -9.97 -12.27 -7.71
N PRO A 2 -9.02 -13.23 -7.80
CA PRO A 2 -7.68 -13.03 -7.25
C PRO A 2 -7.02 -11.80 -7.91
N VAL A 3 -6.37 -10.95 -7.13
CA VAL A 3 -5.72 -9.69 -7.56
C VAL A 3 -4.83 -9.87 -8.81
N VAL A 4 -4.15 -11.00 -8.92
CA VAL A 4 -3.27 -11.33 -10.04
C VAL A 4 -3.99 -11.38 -11.39
N ASN A 5 -5.19 -11.97 -11.44
CA ASN A 5 -5.96 -12.06 -12.69
C ASN A 5 -6.39 -10.67 -13.16
N GLU A 6 -6.75 -9.81 -12.20
CA GLU A 6 -7.13 -8.43 -12.48
C GLU A 6 -5.93 -7.62 -12.98
N ILE A 7 -4.76 -7.78 -12.38
CA ILE A 7 -3.50 -7.20 -12.86
C ILE A 7 -3.22 -7.62 -14.31
N LYS A 8 -3.33 -8.93 -14.61
CA LYS A 8 -3.10 -9.45 -15.97
C LYS A 8 -4.09 -8.86 -16.98
N ARG A 9 -5.34 -8.62 -16.55
CA ARG A 9 -6.37 -7.95 -17.35
C ARG A 9 -6.02 -6.47 -17.61
N GLN A 10 -5.56 -5.75 -16.59
CA GLN A 10 -5.21 -4.33 -16.69
C GLN A 10 -3.88 -4.09 -17.43
N ARG A 11 -2.96 -5.06 -17.40
CA ARG A 11 -1.63 -4.99 -18.02
C ARG A 11 -1.44 -6.13 -19.04
N PRO A 12 -2.15 -6.14 -20.17
CA PRO A 12 -2.14 -7.29 -21.10
C PRO A 12 -0.74 -7.64 -21.65
N SER A 13 0.13 -6.65 -21.85
CA SER A 13 1.48 -6.85 -22.43
C SER A 13 2.51 -7.34 -21.42
N PHE A 14 2.35 -7.01 -20.14
CA PHE A 14 3.36 -7.25 -19.09
C PHE A 14 2.88 -8.20 -17.99
N GLY A 15 1.57 -8.35 -17.83
CA GLY A 15 0.97 -9.09 -16.73
C GLY A 15 1.48 -8.58 -15.37
N THR A 16 1.97 -9.52 -14.57
CA THR A 16 2.60 -9.29 -13.27
C THR A 16 4.08 -8.93 -13.36
N ARG A 17 4.71 -9.02 -14.54
CA ARG A 17 6.13 -8.75 -14.70
C ARG A 17 6.50 -7.35 -14.21
N GLY A 18 7.53 -7.31 -13.37
CA GLY A 18 8.07 -6.09 -12.80
C GLY A 18 7.22 -5.46 -11.69
N ILE A 19 6.18 -6.14 -11.20
CA ILE A 19 5.44 -5.68 -10.02
C ILE A 19 6.31 -5.85 -8.77
N LYS A 20 6.34 -4.78 -7.98
CA LYS A 20 6.94 -4.76 -6.66
C LYS A 20 5.81 -4.57 -5.65
N LEU A 21 5.63 -5.53 -4.75
CA LEU A 21 4.61 -5.50 -3.72
C LEU A 21 5.23 -5.09 -2.39
N LEU A 22 4.74 -4.00 -1.81
CA LEU A 22 5.04 -3.59 -0.45
C LEU A 22 3.85 -3.97 0.45
N HIS A 23 4.11 -4.72 1.52
CA HIS A 23 3.12 -5.07 2.53
C HIS A 23 3.79 -5.27 3.90
N ASP A 24 3.01 -5.27 4.97
CA ASP A 24 3.53 -5.49 6.32
C ASP A 24 3.96 -6.96 6.55
N ASN A 25 4.80 -7.18 7.56
CA ASN A 25 5.36 -8.49 7.89
C ASN A 25 4.44 -9.37 8.76
N ARG A 26 3.12 -9.14 8.76
CA ARG A 26 2.20 -9.96 9.55
C ARG A 26 2.24 -11.42 9.09
N LYS A 27 2.09 -12.34 10.05
CA LYS A 27 2.19 -13.80 9.82
C LYS A 27 1.44 -14.32 8.59
N PRO A 28 0.19 -13.88 8.30
CA PRO A 28 -0.50 -14.33 7.09
C PRO A 28 0.20 -13.92 5.79
N HIS A 29 0.83 -12.75 5.76
CA HIS A 29 1.42 -12.19 4.54
C HIS A 29 2.82 -12.74 4.25
N VAL A 30 3.58 -13.09 5.29
CA VAL A 30 4.93 -13.70 5.16
C VAL A 30 4.91 -15.22 5.25
N HIS A 31 3.72 -15.83 5.29
CA HIS A 31 3.59 -17.27 5.32
C HIS A 31 4.15 -17.87 4.03
N LYS A 32 4.87 -18.99 4.14
CA LYS A 32 5.55 -19.63 3.01
C LYS A 32 4.65 -19.81 1.78
N ALA A 33 3.42 -20.28 1.97
CA ALA A 33 2.47 -20.48 0.88
C ALA A 33 2.12 -19.17 0.12
N VAL A 34 2.10 -18.03 0.81
CA VAL A 34 1.86 -16.72 0.18
C VAL A 34 3.09 -16.25 -0.58
N CYS A 35 4.28 -16.36 0.02
CA CYS A 35 5.53 -16.03 -0.64
C CYS A 35 5.76 -16.88 -1.90
N ASP A 36 5.60 -18.21 -1.79
CA ASP A 36 5.73 -19.16 -2.89
C ASP A 36 4.73 -18.83 -4.03
N TYR A 37 3.49 -18.43 -3.69
CA TYR A 37 2.50 -18.00 -4.68
C TYR A 37 2.89 -16.71 -5.39
N LEU A 38 3.29 -15.67 -4.65
CA LEU A 38 3.70 -14.38 -5.24
C LEU A 38 4.92 -14.53 -6.15
N GLU A 39 5.89 -15.35 -5.74
CA GLU A 39 7.07 -15.69 -6.53
C GLU A 39 6.67 -16.43 -7.82
N SER A 40 5.76 -17.41 -7.74
CA SER A 40 5.26 -18.13 -8.92
C SER A 40 4.54 -17.22 -9.93
N GLU A 41 4.07 -16.07 -9.48
CA GLU A 41 3.41 -15.04 -10.28
C GLU A 41 4.35 -13.90 -10.72
N ASP A 42 5.67 -14.03 -10.56
CA ASP A 42 6.67 -13.00 -10.94
C ASP A 42 6.47 -11.65 -10.23
N ILE A 43 5.94 -11.69 -9.00
CA ILE A 43 5.76 -10.53 -8.13
C ILE A 43 6.92 -10.47 -7.13
N THR A 44 7.70 -9.39 -7.17
CA THR A 44 8.78 -9.16 -6.22
C THR A 44 8.24 -8.55 -4.94
N ILE A 45 8.45 -9.19 -3.79
CA ILE A 45 8.15 -8.59 -2.48
C ILE A 45 9.25 -7.60 -2.12
N VAL A 46 8.87 -6.38 -1.77
CA VAL A 46 9.78 -5.33 -1.28
C VAL A 46 10.01 -5.57 0.21
N PRO A 47 11.27 -5.61 0.69
CA PRO A 47 11.56 -5.69 2.12
C PRO A 47 10.92 -4.54 2.90
N HIS A 48 10.25 -4.87 3.99
CA HIS A 48 9.65 -3.90 4.90
C HIS A 48 10.17 -4.18 6.32
N PRO A 49 10.54 -3.17 7.12
CA PRO A 49 10.93 -3.38 8.51
C PRO A 49 9.73 -3.78 9.39
N PRO A 50 9.92 -4.59 10.45
CA PRO A 50 8.84 -4.91 11.38
C PRO A 50 8.33 -3.67 12.14
N ASN A 51 7.02 -3.60 12.36
CA ASN A 51 6.37 -2.53 13.13
C ASN A 51 6.61 -1.11 12.59
N SER A 52 6.71 -0.93 11.28
CA SER A 52 6.98 0.38 10.67
C SER A 52 5.80 0.92 9.85
N PRO A 53 4.65 1.23 10.49
CA PRO A 53 3.51 1.84 9.78
C PRO A 53 3.88 3.22 9.20
N ASP A 54 4.85 3.90 9.80
CA ASP A 54 5.47 5.12 9.32
C ASP A 54 6.20 4.96 7.98
N LEU A 55 6.45 3.73 7.52
CA LEU A 55 7.04 3.42 6.21
C LEU A 55 6.07 2.69 5.27
N ALA A 56 4.79 2.57 5.64
CA ALA A 56 3.76 1.94 4.82
C ALA A 56 2.77 3.01 4.30
N PRO A 57 2.75 3.29 2.98
CA PRO A 57 1.87 4.31 2.38
C PRO A 57 0.38 4.14 2.70
N CYS A 58 -0.08 2.90 2.89
CA CYS A 58 -1.45 2.66 3.28
C CYS A 58 -1.75 3.15 4.71
N ASP A 59 -0.80 2.95 5.63
CA ASP A 59 -0.96 3.28 7.05
C ASP A 59 -0.75 4.77 7.31
N PHE A 60 0.32 5.39 6.79
CA PHE A 60 0.59 6.81 7.07
C PHE A 60 -0.23 7.79 6.21
N TRP A 61 -0.90 7.32 5.16
CA TRP A 61 -1.65 8.19 4.24
C TRP A 61 -3.02 7.62 3.85
N LEU A 62 -3.09 6.52 3.11
CA LEU A 62 -4.31 6.14 2.38
C LEU A 62 -5.51 5.95 3.31
N PHE A 63 -5.36 5.19 4.40
CA PHE A 63 -6.49 4.86 5.26
C PHE A 63 -7.08 6.08 5.96
N ASP A 64 -6.24 6.99 6.45
CA ASP A 64 -6.71 8.21 7.08
C ASP A 64 -7.25 9.21 6.06
N PHE A 65 -6.66 9.26 4.85
CA PHE A 65 -7.18 10.06 3.76
C PHE A 65 -8.59 9.62 3.35
N VAL A 66 -8.83 8.31 3.20
CA VAL A 66 -10.17 7.77 2.90
C VAL A 66 -11.16 8.13 4.00
N LYS A 67 -10.84 7.86 5.28
CA LYS A 67 -11.73 8.14 6.42
C LYS A 67 -12.15 9.60 6.50
N GLN A 68 -11.21 10.53 6.24
CA GLN A 68 -11.49 11.97 6.30
C GLN A 68 -12.46 12.44 5.20
N ASN A 69 -12.61 11.69 4.10
CA ASN A 69 -13.36 12.13 2.93
C ASN A 69 -14.71 11.42 2.72
N ILE A 70 -14.91 10.21 3.25
CA ILE A 70 -16.15 9.44 3.01
C ILE A 70 -17.16 9.48 4.16
N GLY A 71 -16.76 9.97 5.35
CA GLY A 71 -17.61 10.02 6.54
C GLY A 71 -18.07 8.64 7.02
N ASP A 72 -19.01 8.64 7.97
CA ASP A 72 -19.62 7.40 8.47
C ASP A 72 -20.68 6.88 7.46
N GLN A 73 -20.80 5.56 7.39
CA GLN A 73 -21.74 4.86 6.52
C GLN A 73 -22.58 3.89 7.37
N ASP A 74 -23.81 3.63 6.96
CA ASP A 74 -24.79 2.90 7.78
C ASP A 74 -24.50 1.39 7.85
N ASP A 75 -23.86 0.84 6.80
CA ASP A 75 -23.55 -0.59 6.72
C ASP A 75 -22.29 -0.87 5.87
N ALA A 76 -21.92 -2.14 5.78
CA ALA A 76 -20.72 -2.57 5.06
C ALA A 76 -20.83 -2.42 3.53
N GLU A 77 -22.05 -2.46 2.98
CA GLU A 77 -22.28 -2.35 1.54
C GLU A 77 -22.13 -0.89 1.09
N SER A 78 -22.83 0.02 1.76
CA SER A 78 -22.67 1.47 1.58
C SER A 78 -21.24 1.95 1.82
N LEU A 79 -20.54 1.38 2.82
CA LEU A 79 -19.12 1.63 3.03
C LEU A 79 -18.25 1.18 1.86
N ASN A 80 -18.51 -0.02 1.31
CA ASN A 80 -17.76 -0.52 0.16
C ASN A 80 -17.95 0.36 -1.08
N ASP A 81 -19.18 0.80 -1.34
CA ASP A 81 -19.51 1.67 -2.45
C ASP A 81 -18.86 3.05 -2.29
N ALA A 82 -18.96 3.65 -1.10
CA ALA A 82 -18.36 4.95 -0.80
C ALA A 82 -16.84 4.93 -0.97
N ILE A 83 -16.16 3.90 -0.43
CA ILE A 83 -14.71 3.71 -0.63
C ILE A 83 -14.40 3.57 -2.12
N THR A 84 -15.15 2.73 -2.84
CA THR A 84 -14.89 2.46 -4.26
C THR A 84 -15.03 3.73 -5.10
N ILE A 85 -16.11 4.48 -4.93
CA ILE A 85 -16.35 5.75 -5.63
C ILE A 85 -15.23 6.74 -5.30
N PHE A 86 -14.86 6.88 -4.02
CA PHE A 86 -13.79 7.79 -3.62
C PHE A 86 -12.45 7.41 -4.26
N MET A 87 -12.06 6.14 -4.20
CA MET A 87 -10.82 5.65 -4.78
C MET A 87 -10.73 5.90 -6.30
N TYR A 88 -11.86 5.76 -7.03
CA TYR A 88 -11.92 6.09 -8.46
C TYR A 88 -11.90 7.59 -8.76
N SER A 89 -12.27 8.43 -7.80
CA SER A 89 -12.23 9.89 -7.93
C SER A 89 -10.86 10.50 -7.63
N LEU A 90 -9.94 9.73 -7.04
CA LEU A 90 -8.61 10.22 -6.66
C LEU A 90 -7.79 10.63 -7.87
N ASP A 91 -7.21 11.83 -7.79
CA ASP A 91 -6.24 12.30 -8.76
C ASP A 91 -4.99 11.39 -8.72
N PRO A 92 -4.53 10.83 -9.86
CA PRO A 92 -3.27 10.11 -9.95
C PRO A 92 -2.07 10.83 -9.31
N GLU A 93 -2.10 12.16 -9.28
CA GLU A 93 -1.07 12.98 -8.64
C GLU A 93 -0.98 12.76 -7.13
N GLU A 94 -2.09 12.42 -6.45
CA GLU A 94 -2.07 12.12 -5.00
C GLU A 94 -1.25 10.86 -4.71
N TYR A 95 -1.35 9.83 -5.57
CA TYR A 95 -0.49 8.65 -5.46
C TYR A 95 0.98 9.00 -5.68
N ARG A 96 1.28 9.83 -6.68
CA ARG A 96 2.66 10.26 -6.99
C ARG A 96 3.30 10.97 -5.80
N LYS A 97 2.59 11.95 -5.21
CA LYS A 97 3.04 12.67 -4.01
C LYS A 97 3.32 11.72 -2.85
N THR A 98 2.49 10.71 -2.65
CA THR A 98 2.68 9.73 -1.59
C THR A 98 3.94 8.90 -1.80
N PHE A 99 4.26 8.52 -3.05
CA PHE A 99 5.52 7.81 -3.34
C PHE A 99 6.75 8.71 -3.13
N ASP A 100 6.67 9.99 -3.50
CA ASP A 100 7.74 10.95 -3.18
C ASP A 100 7.92 11.06 -1.64
N LYS A 101 6.81 11.15 -0.91
CA LYS A 101 6.80 11.20 0.56
C LYS A 101 7.35 9.93 1.19
N TRP A 102 7.07 8.76 0.60
CA TRP A 102 7.61 7.49 1.06
C TRP A 102 9.14 7.47 1.01
N VAL A 103 9.74 8.05 -0.05
CA VAL A 103 11.20 8.19 -0.15
C VAL A 103 11.74 9.14 0.92
N GLU A 104 11.09 10.28 1.16
CA GLU A 104 11.46 11.20 2.25
C GLU A 104 11.43 10.52 3.62
N ARG A 105 10.36 9.76 3.90
CA ARG A 105 10.19 9.03 5.17
C ARG A 105 11.24 7.94 5.36
N MET A 106 11.59 7.22 4.30
CA MET A 106 12.72 6.27 4.34
C MET A 106 14.05 6.98 4.65
N GLN A 107 14.29 8.15 4.08
CA GLN A 107 15.51 8.93 4.38
C GLN A 107 15.52 9.40 5.83
N LEU A 108 14.40 9.89 6.36
CA LEU A 108 14.28 10.28 7.76
C LEU A 108 14.52 9.10 8.71
N CYS A 109 14.01 7.91 8.37
CA CYS A 109 14.31 6.70 9.13
C CYS A 109 15.82 6.42 9.19
N VAL A 110 16.52 6.52 8.04
CA VAL A 110 17.97 6.34 7.98
C VAL A 110 18.71 7.39 8.80
N ASP A 111 18.36 8.66 8.63
CA ASP A 111 18.99 9.79 9.33
C ASP A 111 18.78 9.71 10.85
N ASN A 112 17.65 9.13 11.27
CA ASN A 112 17.31 8.87 12.66
C ASN A 112 17.74 7.48 13.16
N ASN A 113 18.67 6.82 12.46
CA ASN A 113 19.23 5.50 12.82
C ASN A 113 18.19 4.39 13.05
N GLY A 114 17.07 4.43 12.33
CA GLY A 114 15.99 3.45 12.42
C GLY A 114 14.93 3.73 13.48
N GLU A 115 15.09 4.79 14.27
CA GLU A 115 14.08 5.21 15.26
C GLU A 115 12.92 5.96 14.58
N TYR A 116 11.75 5.95 15.22
CA TYR A 116 10.58 6.68 14.75
C TYR A 116 10.86 8.19 14.61
N PHE A 117 10.39 8.78 13.52
CA PHE A 117 10.70 10.14 13.12
C PHE A 117 9.45 11.02 12.93
N GLU A 118 8.27 10.54 13.30
CA GLU A 118 7.02 11.27 13.06
C GLU A 118 7.00 12.64 13.75
N ASP A 119 7.56 12.74 14.96
CA ASP A 119 7.71 14.02 15.68
C ASP A 119 8.64 15.02 14.97
N LEU A 120 9.47 14.55 14.03
CA LEU A 120 10.36 15.39 13.22
C LEU A 120 9.67 15.90 11.94
N MET A 121 8.53 15.30 11.58
CA MET A 121 7.72 15.70 10.43
C MET A 121 6.74 16.79 10.87
N LYS A 122 7.13 18.06 10.68
CA LYS A 122 6.26 19.22 10.88
C LYS A 122 5.30 19.43 9.71
#